data_AF-A0A0D3HAV9-F1
#
_entry.id   AF-A0A0D3HAV9-F1
#
_cell.length_a   1.000
_cell.length_b   1.000
_cell.length_c   1.000
_cell.angle_alpha   90.00
_cell.angle_beta   90.00
_cell.angle_gamma   90.00
#
_symmetry.space_group_name_H-M   'P 1'
#
loop_
_entity.id
_entity.type
_entity.pdbx_description
1 polymer ?
#
loop_
_entity_poly.entity_id
_entity_poly.type
_entity_poly.pdbx_seq_one_letter_code
_entity_poly.pdbx_strand_id
1 'polypeptide(L)'
;MRNLQVLTGINISNSSASTVPELGELTSLRDLKISLSDKLSKCKTKEEMLLASLCKLSSYKLQSLHIIDNSSDDLLERWFPIPCFLRLFRMSTNHFLPQLPKWIKPSLTKMAYLNINLREIKEEDMETLGDLPALLYLEIWLEPNPKKQLTVQSTGFPCLKEFLLVCSDHDGGAYLTFGKGAMPKLEKLEIPFHRYMRVSKHRSP
;
A
#
# COMPACT_ATOMS: atom_id res chain seq x y z
N MET A 1 21.28 -10.31 -19.03
CA MET A 1 20.11 -9.38 -18.94
C MET A 1 20.40 -8.11 -18.12
N ARG A 2 21.63 -7.58 -18.08
CA ARG A 2 22.02 -6.47 -17.16
C ARG A 2 21.33 -5.12 -17.44
N ASN A 3 20.75 -4.95 -18.62
CA ASN A 3 20.01 -3.75 -19.03
C ASN A 3 18.49 -3.89 -18.92
N LEU A 4 17.98 -5.00 -18.36
CA LEU A 4 16.54 -5.19 -18.19
C LEU A 4 15.98 -4.12 -17.24
N GLN A 5 15.01 -3.35 -17.71
CA GLN A 5 14.36 -2.29 -16.93
C GLN A 5 12.96 -2.66 -16.45
N VAL A 6 12.31 -3.59 -17.15
CA VAL A 6 10.94 -4.00 -16.87
C VAL A 6 10.90 -5.52 -16.78
N LEU A 7 10.39 -6.04 -15.67
CA LEU A 7 10.14 -7.45 -15.47
C LEU A 7 8.72 -7.63 -14.97
N THR A 8 7.85 -8.12 -15.86
CA THR A 8 6.45 -8.36 -15.54
C THR A 8 6.15 -9.85 -15.46
N GLY A 9 5.53 -10.28 -14.36
CA GLY A 9 4.89 -11.60 -14.30
C GLY A 9 5.80 -12.75 -13.85
N ILE A 10 6.85 -12.48 -13.08
CA ILE A 10 7.64 -13.55 -12.48
C ILE A 10 6.89 -14.17 -11.30
N ASN A 11 6.63 -15.48 -11.36
CA ASN A 11 6.06 -16.22 -10.24
C ASN A 11 7.20 -16.67 -9.32
N ILE A 12 7.38 -15.95 -8.21
CA ILE A 12 8.46 -16.24 -7.25
C ILE A 12 8.20 -17.58 -6.59
N SER A 13 6.98 -17.90 -6.19
CA SER A 13 6.71 -19.15 -5.47
C SER A 13 7.04 -20.41 -6.26
N ASN A 14 6.76 -20.42 -7.56
CA ASN A 14 7.00 -21.56 -8.45
C ASN A 14 8.36 -21.51 -9.17
N SER A 15 9.19 -20.49 -8.93
CA SER A 15 10.53 -20.41 -9.52
C SER A 15 11.51 -21.43 -8.91
N SER A 16 12.66 -21.64 -9.57
CA SER A 16 13.78 -22.30 -8.92
C SER A 16 14.32 -21.46 -7.76
N ALA A 17 15.11 -22.08 -6.88
CA ALA A 17 15.77 -21.38 -5.77
C ALA A 17 16.82 -20.37 -6.27
N SER A 18 17.45 -20.59 -7.43
CA SER A 18 18.46 -19.68 -8.00
C SER A 18 17.85 -18.43 -8.63
N THR A 19 16.61 -18.51 -9.11
CA THR A 19 15.91 -17.36 -9.73
C THR A 19 15.77 -16.17 -8.79
N VAL A 20 15.53 -16.42 -7.50
CA VAL A 20 15.25 -15.33 -6.54
C VAL A 20 16.49 -14.48 -6.29
N PRO A 21 17.68 -15.02 -5.97
CA PRO A 21 18.90 -14.23 -5.91
C PRO A 21 19.25 -13.51 -7.21
N GLU A 22 19.07 -14.17 -8.37
CA GLU A 22 19.34 -13.57 -9.68
C GLU A 22 18.49 -12.32 -9.96
N LEU A 23 17.26 -12.25 -9.43
CA LEU A 23 16.41 -11.05 -9.48
C LEU A 23 17.08 -9.85 -8.81
N GLY A 24 17.75 -10.06 -7.67
CA GLY A 24 18.48 -9.01 -6.95
C GLY A 24 19.68 -8.45 -7.72
N GLU A 25 20.18 -9.16 -8.73
CA GLU A 25 21.29 -8.72 -9.59
C GLU A 25 20.84 -7.81 -10.74
N LEU A 26 19.53 -7.64 -10.96
CA LEU A 26 18.97 -6.80 -12.02
C LEU A 26 18.96 -5.32 -11.60
N THR A 27 20.13 -4.72 -11.43
CA THR A 27 20.29 -3.35 -10.88
C THR A 27 19.74 -2.24 -11.78
N SER A 28 19.49 -2.51 -13.06
CA SER A 28 18.83 -1.60 -14.00
C SER A 28 17.30 -1.62 -13.91
N LEU A 29 16.73 -2.52 -13.11
CA LEU A 29 15.29 -2.73 -13.02
C LEU A 29 14.59 -1.50 -12.42
N ARG A 30 13.53 -1.09 -13.10
CA ARG A 30 12.66 0.04 -12.72
C ARG A 30 11.27 -0.45 -12.38
N ASP A 31 10.74 -1.40 -13.14
CA ASP A 31 9.40 -1.91 -12.95
C ASP A 31 9.42 -3.42 -12.70
N LEU A 32 8.94 -3.81 -11.52
CA LEU A 32 8.88 -5.19 -11.08
C LEU A 32 7.45 -5.57 -10.74
N LYS A 33 6.94 -6.60 -11.43
CA LYS A 33 5.68 -7.26 -11.07
C LYS A 33 5.94 -8.72 -10.74
N ILE A 34 5.71 -9.08 -9.48
CA ILE A 34 5.90 -10.42 -8.93
C ILE A 34 4.56 -11.04 -8.55
N SER A 35 4.42 -12.34 -8.77
CA SER A 35 3.34 -13.16 -8.22
C SER A 35 3.91 -14.05 -7.14
N LEU A 36 3.26 -14.01 -5.98
CA LEU A 36 3.54 -14.84 -4.83
C LEU A 36 2.44 -15.92 -4.72
N SER A 37 2.49 -16.75 -3.70
CA SER A 37 1.44 -17.71 -3.34
C SER A 37 1.70 -18.18 -1.92
N ASP A 38 0.73 -18.92 -1.37
CA ASP A 38 0.81 -19.58 -0.06
C ASP A 38 2.05 -20.48 0.12
N LYS A 39 2.67 -20.94 -0.96
CA LYS A 39 3.93 -21.68 -0.92
C LYS A 39 5.10 -20.85 -0.40
N LEU A 40 5.08 -19.52 -0.60
CA LEU A 40 6.18 -18.67 -0.15
C LEU A 40 6.23 -18.58 1.38
N SER A 41 5.08 -18.35 2.03
CA SER A 41 5.01 -18.30 3.51
C SER A 41 5.38 -19.64 4.16
N LYS A 42 5.23 -20.75 3.43
CA LYS A 42 5.67 -22.09 3.84
C LYS A 42 7.17 -22.33 3.65
N CYS A 43 7.88 -21.49 2.88
CA CYS A 43 9.30 -21.66 2.56
C CYS A 43 10.10 -20.45 3.03
N LYS A 44 10.49 -20.46 4.32
CA LYS A 44 11.20 -19.32 4.93
C LYS A 44 12.47 -18.93 4.18
N THR A 45 13.27 -19.89 3.74
CA THR A 45 14.48 -19.62 2.95
C THR A 45 14.21 -18.81 1.69
N LYS A 46 13.13 -19.11 0.97
CA LYS A 46 12.77 -18.42 -0.27
C LYS A 46 12.21 -17.02 0.01
N GLU A 47 11.47 -16.87 1.11
CA GLU A 47 11.04 -15.56 1.62
C GLU A 47 12.25 -14.68 1.96
N GLU A 48 13.26 -15.23 2.67
CA GLU A 48 14.50 -14.50 2.98
C GLU A 48 15.28 -14.11 1.72
N MET A 49 15.38 -15.01 0.74
CA MET A 49 16.01 -14.70 -0.55
C MET A 49 15.29 -13.58 -1.29
N LEU A 50 13.95 -13.58 -1.26
CA LEU A 50 13.15 -12.54 -1.89
C LEU A 50 13.34 -11.21 -1.17
N LEU A 51 13.30 -11.22 0.16
CA LEU A 51 13.54 -10.04 0.99
C LEU A 51 14.91 -9.44 0.66
N ALA A 52 15.97 -10.25 0.67
CA ALA A 52 17.32 -9.80 0.33
C ALA A 52 17.40 -9.18 -1.08
N SER A 53 16.70 -9.77 -2.05
CA SER A 53 16.65 -9.28 -3.42
C SER A 53 15.91 -7.95 -3.52
N LEU A 54 14.78 -7.80 -2.83
CA LEU A 54 14.03 -6.54 -2.77
C LEU A 54 14.85 -5.44 -2.07
N CYS A 55 15.53 -5.75 -0.96
CA CYS A 55 16.40 -4.81 -0.26
C CYS A 55 17.56 -4.34 -1.14
N LYS A 56 18.15 -5.25 -1.91
CA LYS A 56 19.19 -4.91 -2.90
C LYS A 56 18.62 -3.98 -3.97
N LEU A 57 17.48 -4.32 -4.57
CA LEU A 57 16.81 -3.51 -5.60
C LEU A 57 16.40 -2.12 -5.10
N SER A 58 16.02 -1.99 -3.82
CA SER A 58 15.71 -0.69 -3.20
C SER A 58 16.86 0.30 -3.20
N SER A 59 18.10 -0.20 -3.26
CA SER A 59 19.30 0.63 -3.31
C SER A 59 19.63 1.13 -4.73
N TYR A 60 18.83 0.74 -5.72
CA TYR A 60 18.99 1.10 -7.13
C TYR A 60 17.81 1.93 -7.65
N LYS A 61 17.41 1.72 -8.91
CA LYS A 61 16.46 2.58 -9.64
C LYS A 61 15.04 2.00 -9.70
N LEU A 62 14.67 1.15 -8.74
CA LEU A 62 13.33 0.58 -8.69
C LEU A 62 12.29 1.69 -8.45
N GLN A 63 11.34 1.80 -9.37
CA GLN A 63 10.30 2.84 -9.41
C GLN A 63 8.89 2.27 -9.21
N SER A 64 8.66 1.02 -9.60
CA SER A 64 7.36 0.37 -9.50
C SER A 64 7.51 -1.03 -8.94
N LEU A 65 6.73 -1.34 -7.90
CA LEU A 65 6.57 -2.68 -7.38
C LEU A 65 5.09 -3.05 -7.36
N HIS A 66 4.75 -4.11 -8.08
CA HIS A 66 3.43 -4.73 -8.06
C HIS A 66 3.54 -6.17 -7.54
N ILE A 67 2.88 -6.45 -6.43
CA ILE A 67 2.83 -7.78 -5.83
C ILE A 67 1.44 -8.39 -6.02
N ILE A 68 1.36 -9.59 -6.56
CA ILE A 68 0.13 -10.37 -6.71
C ILE A 68 0.15 -11.54 -5.73
N ASP A 69 -0.99 -11.91 -5.15
CA ASP A 69 -1.18 -13.10 -4.32
C ASP A 69 -0.27 -13.19 -3.07
N ASN A 70 0.19 -12.05 -2.53
CA ASN A 70 1.00 -12.04 -1.31
C ASN A 70 0.21 -12.71 -0.15
N SER A 71 0.87 -13.58 0.60
CA SER A 71 0.32 -14.24 1.78
C SER A 71 1.26 -14.15 2.99
N SER A 72 2.32 -13.32 2.93
CA SER A 72 3.28 -13.13 4.02
C SER A 72 3.04 -11.77 4.68
N ASP A 73 2.68 -11.81 5.98
CA ASP A 73 2.51 -10.62 6.82
C ASP A 73 3.86 -9.89 7.02
N ASP A 74 4.95 -10.66 7.17
CA ASP A 74 6.25 -10.12 7.63
C ASP A 74 7.12 -9.55 6.50
N LEU A 75 6.94 -10.01 5.26
CA LEU A 75 7.86 -9.68 4.16
C LEU A 75 7.96 -8.16 3.94
N LEU A 76 6.83 -7.47 3.91
CA LEU A 76 6.77 -6.04 3.65
C LEU A 76 7.18 -5.21 4.88
N GLU A 77 6.91 -5.69 6.10
CA GLU A 77 7.37 -5.04 7.32
C GLU A 77 8.90 -5.04 7.45
N ARG A 78 9.54 -6.09 6.95
CA ARG A 78 11.01 -6.25 7.02
C ARG A 78 11.75 -5.62 5.84
N TRP A 79 11.03 -5.08 4.86
CA TRP A 79 11.63 -4.54 3.65
C TRP A 79 12.37 -3.23 3.92
N PHE A 80 13.70 -3.33 4.01
CA PHE A 80 14.59 -2.20 4.25
C PHE A 80 15.97 -2.45 3.59
N PRO A 81 16.59 -1.48 2.89
CA PRO A 81 16.30 -0.05 2.88
C PRO A 81 15.09 0.36 2.04
N ILE A 82 14.61 1.58 2.31
CA ILE A 82 13.45 2.17 1.64
C ILE A 82 13.84 2.63 0.23
N PRO A 83 13.10 2.22 -0.81
CA PRO A 83 13.41 2.63 -2.18
C PRO A 83 13.08 4.11 -2.43
N CYS A 84 14.10 4.97 -2.43
CA CYS A 84 13.95 6.43 -2.64
C CYS A 84 13.38 6.82 -4.02
N PHE A 85 13.39 5.90 -4.99
CA PHE A 85 12.85 6.10 -6.33
C PHE A 85 11.46 5.52 -6.52
N LEU A 86 10.88 4.86 -5.51
CA LEU A 86 9.58 4.23 -5.63
C LEU A 86 8.49 5.29 -5.85
N ARG A 87 7.79 5.14 -6.96
CA ARG A 87 6.68 5.98 -7.42
C ARG A 87 5.36 5.25 -7.34
N LEU A 88 5.39 3.94 -7.50
CA LEU A 88 4.21 3.09 -7.50
C LEU A 88 4.43 1.87 -6.61
N PHE A 89 3.54 1.70 -5.64
CA PHE A 89 3.37 0.45 -4.93
C PHE A 89 1.92 -0.02 -5.10
N ARG A 90 1.77 -1.30 -5.45
CA ARG A 90 0.47 -1.94 -5.60
C ARG A 90 0.50 -3.36 -5.08
N MET A 91 -0.54 -3.75 -4.39
CA MET A 91 -0.78 -5.16 -4.04
C MET A 91 -2.14 -5.63 -4.57
N SER A 92 -2.13 -6.69 -5.37
CA SER A 92 -3.34 -7.36 -5.84
C SER A 92 -3.42 -8.72 -5.18
N THR A 93 -3.89 -8.72 -3.93
CA THR A 93 -4.02 -9.90 -3.08
C THR A 93 -5.28 -9.76 -2.22
N ASN A 94 -5.76 -10.87 -1.67
CA ASN A 94 -6.80 -10.91 -0.64
C ASN A 94 -6.21 -10.86 0.79
N HIS A 95 -4.89 -10.66 0.91
CA HIS A 95 -4.21 -10.56 2.19
C HIS A 95 -4.17 -9.11 2.69
N PHE A 96 -4.37 -8.93 3.98
CA PHE A 96 -4.39 -7.64 4.66
C PHE A 96 -3.25 -7.57 5.68
N LEU A 97 -2.39 -6.57 5.52
CA LEU A 97 -1.28 -6.32 6.45
C LEU A 97 -1.84 -5.86 7.79
N PRO A 98 -1.25 -6.26 8.93
CA PRO A 98 -1.78 -5.88 10.24
C PRO A 98 -1.90 -4.37 10.46
N GLN A 99 -0.99 -3.58 9.87
CA GLN A 99 -0.90 -2.12 10.02
C GLN A 99 -0.15 -1.52 8.82
N LEU A 100 -0.08 -0.18 8.75
CA LEU A 100 0.70 0.52 7.72
C LEU A 100 2.20 0.13 7.83
N PRO A 101 2.83 -0.37 6.75
CA PRO A 101 4.24 -0.71 6.78
C PRO A 101 5.14 0.47 7.10
N LYS A 102 6.12 0.27 7.99
CA LYS A 102 7.03 1.31 8.48
C LYS A 102 7.88 2.00 7.41
N TRP A 103 8.01 1.39 6.24
CA TRP A 103 8.72 1.99 5.11
C TRP A 103 7.91 3.08 4.42
N ILE A 104 6.58 3.10 4.57
CA ILE A 104 5.70 4.17 4.10
C ILE A 104 5.83 5.34 5.05
N LYS A 105 6.60 6.35 4.62
CA LYS A 105 6.87 7.55 5.41
C LYS A 105 7.08 8.76 4.51
N PRO A 106 7.02 10.00 5.02
CA PRO A 106 7.07 11.23 4.21
C PRO A 106 8.34 11.39 3.37
N SER A 107 9.43 10.69 3.71
CA SER A 107 10.67 10.68 2.91
C SER A 107 10.50 10.04 1.52
N LEU A 108 9.40 9.34 1.26
CA LEU A 108 9.02 8.82 -0.06
C LEU A 108 8.50 9.95 -0.97
N THR A 109 9.37 10.92 -1.23
CA THR A 109 9.05 12.18 -1.94
C THR A 109 8.57 11.99 -3.38
N LYS A 110 8.72 10.78 -3.95
CA LYS A 110 8.33 10.43 -5.32
C LYS A 110 7.12 9.50 -5.40
N MET A 111 6.61 9.02 -4.26
CA MET A 111 5.47 8.12 -4.22
C MET A 111 4.25 8.84 -4.78
N ALA A 112 3.74 8.37 -5.91
CA ALA A 112 2.61 8.97 -6.62
C ALA A 112 1.37 8.07 -6.60
N TYR A 113 1.56 6.76 -6.50
CA TYR A 113 0.50 5.77 -6.52
C TYR A 113 0.71 4.75 -5.42
N LEU A 114 -0.24 4.69 -4.48
CA LEU A 114 -0.25 3.71 -3.40
C LEU A 114 -1.57 2.95 -3.41
N ASN A 115 -1.49 1.64 -3.58
CA ASN A 115 -2.59 0.71 -3.37
C ASN A 115 -2.15 -0.34 -2.34
N ILE A 116 -2.88 -0.40 -1.22
CA ILE A 116 -2.50 -1.22 -0.06
C ILE A 116 -3.73 -1.81 0.65
N ASN A 117 -3.57 -3.01 1.21
CA ASN A 117 -4.59 -3.68 2.01
C ASN A 117 -4.14 -3.74 3.46
N LEU A 118 -4.94 -3.22 4.38
CA LEU A 118 -4.64 -3.11 5.80
C LEU A 118 -5.79 -3.67 6.65
N ARG A 119 -5.51 -4.34 7.76
CA ARG A 119 -6.55 -4.78 8.70
C ARG A 119 -7.14 -3.59 9.45
N GLU A 120 -6.27 -2.67 9.85
CA GLU A 120 -6.63 -1.42 10.50
C GLU A 120 -5.77 -0.27 9.98
N ILE A 121 -6.29 0.95 10.14
CA ILE A 121 -5.56 2.18 9.91
C ILE A 121 -5.89 3.17 11.03
N LYS A 122 -4.89 3.91 11.50
CA LYS A 122 -5.00 4.90 12.59
C LYS A 122 -4.94 6.32 12.02
N GLU A 123 -5.27 7.32 12.84
CA GLU A 123 -5.15 8.73 12.44
C GLU A 123 -3.69 9.11 12.13
N GLU A 124 -2.73 8.62 12.91
CA GLU A 124 -1.28 8.79 12.67
C GLU A 124 -0.84 8.22 11.31
N ASP A 125 -1.44 7.11 10.87
CA ASP A 125 -1.18 6.52 9.57
C ASP A 125 -1.74 7.41 8.45
N MET A 126 -2.92 7.99 8.64
CA MET A 126 -3.53 8.95 7.70
C MET A 126 -2.73 10.25 7.61
N GLU A 127 -2.17 10.74 8.72
CA GLU A 127 -1.23 11.87 8.73
C GLU A 127 0.03 11.53 7.92
N THR A 128 0.63 10.37 8.18
CA THR A 128 1.81 9.87 7.46
C THR A 128 1.57 9.79 5.94
N LEU A 129 0.40 9.30 5.53
CA LEU A 129 -0.01 9.25 4.13
C LEU A 129 -0.27 10.65 3.56
N GLY A 130 -0.87 11.53 4.37
CA GLY A 130 -1.16 12.92 4.02
C GLY A 130 0.10 13.75 3.78
N ASP A 131 1.19 13.41 4.46
CA ASP A 131 2.50 14.07 4.33
C ASP A 131 3.30 13.60 3.11
N LEU A 132 2.82 12.62 2.34
CA LEU A 132 3.45 12.22 1.09
C LEU A 132 3.27 13.32 0.03
N PRO A 133 4.34 14.04 -0.37
CA PRO A 133 4.20 15.30 -1.10
C PRO A 133 3.79 15.11 -2.57
N ALA A 134 4.05 13.93 -3.14
CA ALA A 134 3.79 13.60 -4.53
C ALA A 134 2.61 12.63 -4.73
N LEU A 135 1.91 12.25 -3.65
CA LEU A 135 0.84 11.25 -3.73
C LEU A 135 -0.33 11.79 -4.56
N LEU A 136 -0.64 11.12 -5.67
CA LEU A 136 -1.73 11.48 -6.59
C LEU A 136 -2.90 10.51 -6.47
N TYR A 137 -2.61 9.24 -6.22
CA TYR A 137 -3.59 8.16 -6.10
C TYR A 137 -3.36 7.38 -4.81
N LEU A 138 -4.43 7.22 -4.04
CA LEU A 138 -4.45 6.41 -2.83
C LEU A 138 -5.65 5.47 -2.87
N GLU A 139 -5.38 4.18 -2.73
CA GLU A 139 -6.40 3.16 -2.57
C GLU A 139 -6.06 2.29 -1.36
N ILE A 140 -6.98 2.24 -0.40
CA ILE A 140 -6.84 1.47 0.83
C ILE A 140 -7.98 0.48 0.90
N TRP A 141 -7.64 -0.80 1.00
CA TRP A 141 -8.58 -1.87 1.31
C TRP A 141 -8.50 -2.19 2.80
N LEU A 142 -9.63 -2.13 3.49
CA LEU A 142 -9.75 -2.48 4.91
C LEU A 142 -10.51 -3.79 5.11
N GLU A 143 -10.09 -4.57 6.11
CA GLU A 143 -10.91 -5.68 6.62
C GLU A 143 -12.28 -5.18 7.12
N PRO A 144 -13.29 -6.08 7.22
CA PRO A 144 -14.62 -5.73 7.72
C PRO A 144 -14.60 -5.09 9.12
N ASN A 145 -15.61 -4.25 9.39
CA ASN A 145 -15.88 -3.66 10.72
C ASN A 145 -14.77 -2.77 11.32
N PRO A 146 -14.30 -1.73 10.61
CA PRO A 146 -13.40 -0.74 11.18
C PRO A 146 -14.10 0.00 12.34
N LYS A 147 -13.65 -0.27 13.57
CA LYS A 147 -14.29 0.22 14.81
C LYS A 147 -14.11 1.73 15.06
N LYS A 148 -13.35 2.44 14.22
CA LYS A 148 -12.92 3.81 14.46
C LYS A 148 -13.27 4.73 13.29
N GLN A 149 -13.65 5.95 13.65
CA GLN A 149 -13.73 7.08 12.74
C GLN A 149 -12.30 7.53 12.38
N LEU A 150 -12.07 7.79 11.10
CA LEU A 150 -10.81 8.29 10.56
C LEU A 150 -10.97 9.76 10.21
N THR A 151 -10.24 10.62 10.89
CA THR A 151 -10.22 12.05 10.57
C THR A 151 -9.05 12.37 9.65
N VAL A 152 -9.34 12.94 8.48
CA VAL A 152 -8.34 13.55 7.61
C VAL A 152 -8.14 14.99 8.05
N GLN A 153 -6.93 15.33 8.48
CA GLN A 153 -6.60 16.69 8.93
C GLN A 153 -6.63 17.72 7.78
N SER A 154 -6.76 19.00 8.15
CA SER A 154 -6.98 20.14 7.24
C SER A 154 -5.82 20.43 6.26
N THR A 155 -4.63 19.89 6.49
CA THR A 155 -3.42 20.18 5.69
C THR A 155 -2.81 18.97 4.99
N GLY A 156 -3.40 17.79 5.15
CA GLY A 156 -2.90 16.57 4.52
C GLY A 156 -3.22 16.51 3.02
N PHE A 157 -2.44 15.71 2.28
CA PHE A 157 -2.69 15.32 0.90
C PHE A 157 -2.64 16.49 -0.11
N PRO A 158 -1.50 17.21 -0.23
CA PRO A 158 -1.41 18.43 -1.04
C PRO A 158 -1.56 18.21 -2.56
N CYS A 159 -1.40 16.97 -3.03
CA CYS A 159 -1.43 16.61 -4.45
C CYS A 159 -2.44 15.51 -4.80
N LEU A 160 -3.16 14.96 -3.82
CA LEU A 160 -4.03 13.81 -4.02
C LEU A 160 -5.20 14.16 -4.95
N LYS A 161 -5.36 13.39 -6.01
CA LYS A 161 -6.42 13.51 -7.01
C LYS A 161 -7.47 12.42 -6.87
N GLU A 162 -7.06 11.21 -6.54
CA GLU A 162 -7.98 10.07 -6.37
C GLU A 162 -7.77 9.42 -5.01
N PHE A 163 -8.86 9.29 -4.25
CA PHE A 163 -8.88 8.55 -3.00
C PHE A 163 -9.99 7.51 -3.03
N LEU A 164 -9.61 6.24 -2.87
CA LEU A 164 -10.52 5.12 -2.78
C LEU A 164 -10.32 4.42 -1.44
N LEU A 165 -11.35 4.41 -0.60
CA LEU A 165 -11.41 3.61 0.60
C LEU A 165 -12.40 2.46 0.36
N VAL A 166 -11.90 1.24 0.38
CA VAL A 166 -12.70 0.03 0.16
C VAL A 166 -12.77 -0.75 1.47
N CYS A 167 -13.96 -1.21 1.84
CA CYS A 167 -14.16 -2.08 3.00
C CYS A 167 -15.09 -3.22 2.57
N SER A 168 -14.75 -4.44 2.95
CA SER A 168 -15.49 -5.65 2.54
C SER A 168 -16.79 -5.89 3.33
N ASP A 169 -17.21 -4.97 4.19
CA ASP A 169 -18.41 -5.14 5.01
C ASP A 169 -19.67 -4.48 4.44
N HIS A 170 -20.80 -5.16 4.58
CA HIS A 170 -22.14 -4.68 4.23
C HIS A 170 -22.83 -3.98 5.42
N ASP A 171 -22.30 -4.12 6.64
CA ASP A 171 -22.98 -3.71 7.88
C ASP A 171 -22.49 -2.38 8.51
N GLY A 172 -21.45 -1.75 7.97
CA GLY A 172 -21.01 -0.43 8.43
C GLY A 172 -19.66 0.00 7.87
N GLY A 173 -19.66 1.09 7.08
CA GLY A 173 -18.44 1.67 6.51
C GLY A 173 -17.57 2.40 7.53
N ALA A 174 -16.26 2.44 7.29
CA ALA A 174 -15.33 3.34 7.97
C ALA A 174 -15.83 4.79 7.87
N TYR A 175 -16.00 5.46 9.00
CA TYR A 175 -16.43 6.87 9.03
C TYR A 175 -15.23 7.75 8.69
N LEU A 176 -15.18 8.29 7.48
CA LEU A 176 -14.22 9.35 7.14
C LEU A 176 -14.81 10.72 7.48
N THR A 177 -14.08 11.50 8.26
CA THR A 177 -14.34 12.93 8.46
C THR A 177 -13.22 13.76 7.87
N PHE A 178 -13.57 14.87 7.23
CA PHE A 178 -12.62 15.75 6.59
C PHE A 178 -12.56 17.08 7.33
N GLY A 179 -11.35 17.44 7.78
CA GLY A 179 -11.07 18.79 8.24
C GLY A 179 -11.21 19.81 7.11
N LYS A 180 -11.55 21.05 7.45
CA LYS A 180 -11.66 22.14 6.49
C LYS A 180 -10.34 22.31 5.72
N GLY A 181 -10.38 22.13 4.40
CA GLY A 181 -9.19 22.27 3.52
C GLY A 181 -8.44 20.97 3.24
N ALA A 182 -8.87 19.84 3.80
CA ALA A 182 -8.30 18.53 3.49
C ALA A 182 -8.38 18.20 1.99
N MET A 183 -7.33 17.57 1.46
CA MET A 183 -7.27 17.09 0.07
C MET A 183 -7.67 18.16 -0.99
N PRO A 184 -6.97 19.31 -1.04
CA PRO A 184 -7.40 20.48 -1.81
C PRO A 184 -7.46 20.28 -3.35
N LYS A 185 -6.92 19.18 -3.87
CA LYS A 185 -6.89 18.85 -5.31
C LYS A 185 -7.67 17.57 -5.66
N LEU A 186 -8.51 17.09 -4.75
CA LEU A 186 -9.23 15.83 -4.94
C LEU A 186 -10.24 15.95 -6.10
N GLU A 187 -10.13 15.05 -7.06
CA GLU A 187 -10.97 14.95 -8.25
C GLU A 187 -11.93 13.76 -8.17
N LYS A 188 -11.53 12.67 -7.50
CA LYS A 188 -12.35 11.46 -7.29
C LYS A 188 -12.25 10.96 -5.85
N LEU A 189 -13.41 10.71 -5.24
CA LEU A 189 -13.54 10.08 -3.93
C LEU A 189 -14.47 8.87 -4.03
N GLU A 190 -14.00 7.72 -3.59
CA GLU A 190 -14.80 6.50 -3.44
C GLU A 190 -14.69 6.04 -1.98
N ILE A 191 -15.83 5.89 -1.31
CA ILE A 191 -15.90 5.47 0.09
C ILE A 191 -17.01 4.42 0.25
N PRO A 192 -16.93 3.52 1.25
CA PRO A 192 -17.97 2.51 1.44
C PRO A 192 -19.29 3.17 1.83
N PHE A 193 -20.41 2.67 1.30
CA PHE A 193 -21.73 3.19 1.64
C PHE A 193 -22.07 2.97 3.12
N HIS A 194 -22.45 4.03 3.84
CA HIS A 194 -22.96 3.93 5.21
C HIS A 194 -24.46 3.60 5.21
N ARG A 195 -24.92 2.70 6.11
CA ARG A 195 -26.34 2.36 6.26
C ARG A 195 -27.07 3.02 7.44
N TYR A 196 -26.44 3.93 8.18
CA TYR A 196 -27.09 4.60 9.32
C TYR A 196 -26.99 6.13 9.25
N MET A 197 -27.87 6.74 8.45
CA MET A 197 -28.30 8.11 8.75
C MET A 197 -29.16 8.08 10.03
N ARG A 198 -28.57 8.37 11.19
CA ARG A 198 -29.38 8.82 12.34
C ARG A 198 -29.67 10.31 12.13
N VAL A 199 -30.88 10.61 11.67
CA VAL A 199 -31.46 11.94 11.83
C VAL A 199 -31.52 12.19 13.34
N SER A 200 -30.63 13.03 13.86
CA SER A 200 -30.78 13.57 15.20
C SER A 200 -32.11 14.32 15.22
N LYS A 201 -33.13 13.73 15.86
CA LYS A 201 -34.31 14.49 16.23
C LYS A 201 -33.84 15.58 17.17
N HIS A 202 -33.82 16.81 16.69
CA HIS A 202 -33.84 17.98 17.56
C HIS A 202 -35.01 17.79 18.52
N ARG A 203 -34.70 17.52 19.79
CA ARG A 203 -35.58 17.97 20.86
C ARG A 203 -35.20 19.41 21.13
N SER A 204 -36.14 20.29 20.83
CA SER A 204 -36.22 21.63 21.36
C SER A 204 -37.65 21.83 21.84
N PRO A 205 -37.90 22.67 22.85
CA PRO A 205 -37.07 23.05 23.99
C PRO A 205 -37.31 22.14 25.21
#